data_AF-A0A651I2Y7-F1
#
_entry.id   AF-A0A651I2Y7-F1
#
_cell.length_a   1.000
_cell.length_b   1.000
_cell.length_c   1.000
_cell.angle_alpha   90.00
_cell.angle_beta   90.00
_cell.angle_gamma   90.00
#
_symmetry.space_group_name_H-M   'P 1'
#
loop_
_entity.id
_entity.type
_entity.pdbx_description
1 polymer ?
#
loop_
_entity_poly.entity_id
_entity_poly.type
_entity_poly.pdbx_seq_one_letter_code
_entity_poly.pdbx_strand_id
1 'polypeptide(L)' 'MKVLLDIKEDKAEFILELLHNFNFVKVKPLTPYKAGVLESLREAVEEVNQIKAGKKKAQPLSEFLNEL' A
#
# COMPACT_ATOMS: atom_id res chain seq x y z
N MET A 1 0.90 10.28 -15.04
CA MET A 1 1.35 8.96 -14.57
C MET A 1 1.51 9.02 -13.04
N LYS A 2 1.19 7.95 -12.29
CA LYS A 2 1.38 7.87 -10.84
C LYS A 2 2.35 6.73 -10.53
N VAL A 3 3.34 6.97 -9.69
CA VAL A 3 4.40 6.00 -9.35
C VAL A 3 4.54 5.98 -7.83
N LEU A 4 4.72 4.79 -7.25
CA LEU A 4 5.09 4.61 -5.85
C LEU A 4 6.61 4.46 -5.76
N LEU A 5 7.22 5.16 -4.82
CA LEU A 5 8.64 5.05 -4.54
C LEU A 5 8.81 4.47 -3.14
N ASP A 6 9.52 3.35 -3.06
CA ASP A 6 10.03 2.80 -1.82
C ASP A 6 11.44 3.36 -1.62
N ILE A 7 11.60 4.18 -0.58
CA ILE A 7 12.83 4.94 -0.31
C ILE A 7 13.24 4.61 1.11
N LYS A 8 14.52 4.29 1.30
CA LYS A 8 15.08 4.11 2.64
C LYS A 8 14.92 5.39 3.47
N GLU A 9 14.57 5.22 4.73
CA GLU A 9 14.22 6.34 5.62
C GLU A 9 15.36 7.36 5.77
N ASP A 10 16.61 6.91 5.78
CA ASP A 10 17.82 7.75 5.83
C ASP A 10 18.07 8.58 4.54
N LYS A 11 17.33 8.28 3.47
CA LYS A 11 17.39 8.99 2.17
C LYS A 11 16.08 9.68 1.81
N ALA A 12 15.02 9.49 2.60
CA ALA A 12 13.70 10.01 2.30
C ALA A 12 13.70 11.55 2.20
N GLU A 13 14.29 12.25 3.15
CA GLU A 13 14.38 13.73 3.14
C GLU A 13 15.09 14.25 1.88
N PHE A 14 16.24 13.68 1.54
CA PHE A 14 17.01 14.07 0.36
C PHE A 14 16.21 13.91 -0.95
N ILE A 15 15.52 12.78 -1.11
CA ILE A 15 14.72 12.53 -2.32
C ILE A 15 13.50 13.44 -2.37
N LEU A 16 12.85 13.70 -1.23
CA LEU A 16 11.71 14.63 -1.16
C LEU A 16 12.13 16.05 -1.59
N GLU A 17 13.27 16.55 -1.11
CA GLU A 17 13.81 17.85 -1.51
C GLU A 17 14.13 17.89 -3.02
N LEU A 18 14.76 16.85 -3.55
CA LEU A 18 15.04 16.74 -4.98
C LEU A 18 13.75 16.77 -5.82
N LEU A 19 12.72 16.05 -5.38
CA LEU A 19 11.43 16.00 -6.08
C LEU A 19 10.67 17.33 -5.98
N HIS A 20 10.81 18.08 -4.88
CA HIS A 20 10.20 19.41 -4.70
C HIS A 20 10.78 20.46 -5.66
N ASN A 21 12.02 20.29 -6.14
CA ASN A 21 12.63 21.19 -7.12
C ASN A 21 12.01 21.08 -8.52
N PHE A 22 11.28 20.00 -8.81
CA PHE A 22 10.61 19.82 -10.08
C PHE A 22 9.17 20.34 -10.02
N ASN A 23 8.91 21.49 -10.65
CA ASN A 23 7.59 22.13 -10.69
C ASN A 23 6.49 21.28 -11.38
N PHE A 24 6.87 20.24 -12.11
CA PHE A 24 5.97 19.30 -12.80
C PHE A 24 5.66 18.04 -11.98
N VAL A 25 6.25 17.88 -10.79
CA VAL A 25 6.03 16.72 -9.91
C VAL A 25 5.22 17.13 -8.69
N LYS A 26 4.17 16.37 -8.39
CA LYS A 26 3.37 16.55 -7.16
C LYS A 26 3.74 15.45 -6.18
N VAL A 27 4.47 15.83 -5.14
CA VAL A 27 4.87 14.92 -4.06
C VAL A 27 3.80 14.90 -2.98
N LYS A 28 3.41 13.71 -2.53
CA LYS A 28 2.52 13.53 -1.38
C LYS A 28 3.14 12.47 -0.48
N PRO A 29 3.71 12.82 0.68
CA PRO A 29 4.23 11.83 1.61
C PRO A 29 3.08 10.95 2.09
N LEU A 30 3.25 9.64 1.95
CA LEU A 30 2.40 8.67 2.60
C LEU A 30 2.93 8.55 4.02
N THR A 31 2.15 8.98 5.02
CA THR A 31 2.48 8.67 6.41
C THR A 31 2.52 7.14 6.58
N PRO A 32 3.34 6.59 7.49
CA PRO A 32 3.45 5.14 7.69
C PRO A 32 2.10 4.46 7.88
N TYR A 33 1.16 5.13 8.58
CA TYR A 33 -0.23 4.67 8.70
C TYR A 33 -0.97 4.56 7.36
N LYS A 34 -0.81 5.54 6.46
CA LYS A 34 -1.46 5.54 5.14
C LYS A 34 -0.81 4.55 4.17
N ALA A 35 0.50 4.29 4.31
CA ALA A 35 1.20 3.27 3.55
C ALA A 35 0.70 1.87 3.95
N GLY A 36 0.69 1.56 5.25
CA GLY A 36 0.21 0.26 5.75
C GLY A 36 -1.26 0.00 5.40
N VAL A 37 -2.14 0.99 5.56
CA VAL A 37 -3.56 0.83 5.21
C VAL A 37 -3.77 0.60 3.71
N LEU A 38 -2.98 1.23 2.84
CA LEU A 38 -3.07 1.00 1.39
C LEU A 38 -2.55 -0.38 1.01
N GLU A 39 -1.50 -0.86 1.65
CA GLU A 39 -0.97 -2.21 1.46
C GLU A 39 -1.99 -3.26 1.91
N SER A 40 -2.53 -3.14 3.12
CA SER A 40 -3.55 -4.05 3.65
C SER A 40 -4.83 -4.04 2.81
N LEU A 41 -5.25 -2.87 2.30
CA LEU A 41 -6.39 -2.78 1.36
C LEU A 41 -6.09 -3.50 0.04
N ARG A 42 -4.87 -3.35 -0.48
CA ARG A 42 -4.47 -4.01 -1.73
C ARG A 42 -4.43 -5.53 -1.55
N GLU A 43 -3.87 -6.01 -0.45
CA GLU A 43 -3.86 -7.43 -0.09
C GLU A 43 -5.27 -7.98 0.06
N ALA A 44 -6.16 -7.27 0.75
CA ALA A 44 -7.56 -7.67 0.90
C ALA A 44 -8.28 -7.76 -0.46
N VAL A 45 -8.06 -6.79 -1.35
CA VAL A 45 -8.63 -6.81 -2.70
C VAL A 45 -8.06 -7.96 -3.53
N GLU A 46 -6.76 -8.24 -3.42
CA GLU A 46 -6.12 -9.37 -4.10
C GLU A 46 -6.67 -10.71 -3.61
N GLU A 47 -6.87 -10.86 -2.31
CA GLU A 47 -7.47 -12.06 -1.72
C GLU A 47 -8.92 -12.26 -2.19
N VAL A 48 -9.73 -11.21 -2.20
CA VAL A 48 -11.09 -11.27 -2.75
C VAL A 48 -11.08 -11.65 -4.24
N ASN A 49 -10.11 -11.16 -5.01
CA ASN A 49 -9.96 -11.54 -6.41
C ASN A 49 -9.52 -13.02 -6.57
N GLN A 50 -8.66 -13.53 -5.70
CA GLN A 50 -8.26 -14.95 -5.67
C GLN A 50 -9.44 -15.87 -5.32
N ILE A 51 -10.30 -15.45 -4.39
CA ILE A 51 -11.54 -16.13 -4.04
C ILE A 51 -12.50 -16.16 -5.24
N LYS A 52 -12.72 -15.01 -5.89
CA LYS A 52 -13.56 -14.91 -7.10
C LYS A 52 -13.02 -15.74 -8.27
N ALA A 53 -11.70 -15.86 -8.40
CA ALA A 53 -11.03 -16.68 -9.41
C ALA A 53 -11.06 -18.19 -9.08
N GLY A 54 -11.64 -18.60 -7.95
CA GLY A 54 -11.73 -20.00 -7.52
C GLY A 54 -10.41 -20.60 -7.04
N LYS A 55 -9.37 -19.78 -6.83
CA LYS A 55 -8.02 -20.20 -6.41
C LYS A 55 -7.86 -20.29 -4.89
N LYS A 56 -8.69 -19.57 -4.12
CA LYS A 56 -8.78 -19.64 -2.66
C LYS A 56 -10.23 -19.89 -2.24
N LYS A 57 -10.43 -20.66 -1.17
CA LYS A 57 -11.74 -20.78 -0.53
C LYS A 57 -11.95 -19.55 0.36
N ALA A 58 -13.12 -18.92 0.25
CA ALA A 58 -13.51 -17.90 1.21
C ALA A 58 -13.62 -18.55 2.59
N GLN A 59 -12.91 -18.00 3.58
CA GLN A 59 -13.15 -18.35 4.97
C GLN A 59 -14.26 -17.45 5.54
N PRO A 60 -15.14 -17.96 6.40
CA PRO A 60 -16.10 -17.13 7.12
C PRO A 60 -15.37 -16.07 7.94
N LEU A 61 -15.88 -14.83 7.94
CA LEU A 61 -15.30 -13.73 8.72
C LEU A 61 -15.22 -14.07 10.22
N SER A 62 -16.16 -14.89 10.71
CA SER A 62 -16.18 -15.39 12.08
C SER A 62 -15.00 -16.31 12.44
N GLU A 63 -14.46 -17.05 11.48
CA GLU A 63 -13.28 -17.90 11.71
C GLU A 63 -12.01 -17.05 11.73
N PHE A 64 -11.86 -16.14 10.76
CA PHE A 64 -10.74 -15.20 10.69
C PHE A 64 -10.58 -14.36 11.97
N LEU A 65 -11.69 -13.84 12.52
CA LEU A 65 -11.68 -13.04 13.75
C LEU A 65 -11.34 -13.83 15.02
N ASN A 66 -11.43 -15.17 14.98
CA ASN A 66 -11.01 -16.02 16.10
C ASN A 66 -9.52 -16.40 16.05
N GLU A 67 -8.85 -16.17 14.92
CA GLU A 67 -7.41 -16.47 14.74
C GLU A 67 -6.49 -15.26 15.01
N LEU A 68 -7.06 -14.06 15.15
CA LEU A 68 -6.38 -12.81 15.52
C LEU A 68 -6.44 -12.57 17.04
#